data_AF-A0A956LN34-F1
#
_entry.id   AF-A0A956LN34-F1
#
_cell.length_a   1.000
_cell.length_b   1.000
_cell.length_c   1.000
_cell.angle_alpha   90.00
_cell.angle_beta   90.00
_cell.angle_gamma   90.00
#
_symmetry.space_group_name_H-M   'P 1'
#
loop_
_entity.id
_entity.type
_entity.pdbx_description
1 polymer ?
#
loop_
_entity_poly.entity_id
_entity_poly.type
_entity_poly.pdbx_seq_one_letter_code
_entity_poly.pdbx_strand_id
1 'polypeptide(L)'
;MAITERLVALGQGAKRLNDGSDRLNRLISEIDKALGRLNIGMEYTHPRPLAENSTTDPGGKRTIELAYLGYLAVRGQYHLVIKTVKIMEDKAAMANQTPGSVIPLLTAPRALRHAAVDVLPDLVDAISSQIHELVNQVERRCETAQSLLEELRDLEAAAASASGSRPVADEPEPGG
;
A
#
# COMPACT_ATOMS: atom_id res chain seq x y z
N MET A 1 -3.24 42.80 -35.94
CA MET A 1 -4.13 42.46 -34.81
C MET A 1 -4.11 40.98 -34.40
N ALA A 2 -3.66 40.05 -35.25
CA ALA A 2 -3.69 38.61 -34.95
C ALA A 2 -2.79 38.12 -33.79
N ILE A 3 -1.67 38.80 -33.49
CA ILE A 3 -0.73 38.37 -32.42
C ILE A 3 -1.28 38.70 -31.04
N THR A 4 -1.88 39.88 -30.87
CA THR A 4 -2.46 40.33 -29.59
C THR A 4 -3.63 39.45 -29.16
N GLU A 5 -4.52 39.09 -30.10
CA GLU A 5 -5.62 38.16 -29.83
C GLU A 5 -5.12 36.76 -29.46
N ARG A 6 -4.08 36.25 -30.13
CA ARG A 6 -3.43 34.97 -29.79
C ARG A 6 -2.80 34.99 -28.39
N LEU A 7 -2.16 36.11 -28.01
CA LEU A 7 -1.58 36.28 -26.68
C LEU A 7 -2.65 36.37 -25.58
N VAL A 8 -3.77 37.06 -25.85
CA VAL A 8 -4.91 37.11 -24.92
C VAL A 8 -5.54 35.73 -24.75
N ALA A 9 -5.76 34.99 -25.85
CA ALA A 9 -6.28 33.63 -25.80
C ALA A 9 -5.34 32.67 -25.04
N LEU A 10 -4.02 32.81 -25.22
CA LEU A 10 -3.02 32.05 -24.48
C LEU A 10 -3.08 32.38 -22.98
N GLY A 11 -3.17 33.65 -22.61
CA GLY A 11 -3.27 34.09 -21.21
C GLY A 11 -4.54 33.56 -20.53
N GLN A 12 -5.68 33.59 -21.21
CA GLN A 12 -6.94 33.03 -20.71
C GLN A 12 -6.86 31.50 -20.57
N GLY A 13 -6.27 30.81 -21.56
CA GLY A 13 -6.04 29.36 -21.51
C GLY A 13 -5.15 28.95 -20.34
N ALA A 14 -4.03 29.65 -20.14
CA ALA A 14 -3.12 29.42 -19.03
C ALA A 14 -3.79 29.62 -17.67
N LYS A 15 -4.60 30.69 -17.53
CA LYS A 15 -5.37 30.94 -16.30
C LYS A 15 -6.36 29.81 -16.01
N ARG A 16 -7.18 29.43 -16.99
CA ARG A 16 -8.14 28.31 -16.85
C ARG A 16 -7.47 26.99 -16.47
N LEU A 17 -6.33 26.71 -17.10
CA LEU A 17 -5.56 25.52 -16.83
C LEU A 17 -5.08 25.53 -15.37
N ASN A 18 -4.49 26.62 -14.89
CA ASN A 18 -4.03 26.78 -13.51
C ASN A 18 -5.17 26.67 -12.49
N ASP A 19 -6.27 27.39 -12.70
CA ASP A 19 -7.45 27.32 -11.84
C ASP A 19 -7.98 25.87 -11.75
N GLY A 20 -8.03 25.17 -12.89
CA GLY A 20 -8.43 23.76 -12.95
C GLY A 20 -7.50 22.83 -12.17
N SER A 21 -6.19 23.02 -12.26
CA SER A 21 -5.24 22.20 -11.50
C SER A 21 -5.21 22.53 -10.02
N ASP A 22 -5.44 23.78 -9.62
CA ASP A 22 -5.57 24.13 -8.20
C ASP A 22 -6.80 23.46 -7.59
N ARG A 23 -7.91 23.44 -8.33
CA ARG A 23 -9.10 22.68 -7.93
C ARG A 23 -8.79 21.19 -7.81
N LEU A 24 -8.08 20.61 -8.77
CA LEU A 24 -7.69 19.20 -8.73
C LEU A 24 -6.80 18.89 -7.53
N ASN A 25 -5.83 19.75 -7.21
CA ASN A 25 -4.95 19.59 -6.05
C ASN A 25 -5.71 19.60 -4.74
N ARG A 26 -6.75 20.43 -4.61
CA ARG A 26 -7.63 20.43 -3.43
C ARG A 26 -8.38 19.12 -3.29
N LEU A 27 -8.96 18.63 -4.38
CA LEU A 27 -9.67 17.33 -4.39
C LEU A 27 -8.74 16.17 -4.05
N ILE A 28 -7.54 16.12 -4.63
CA ILE A 28 -6.54 15.10 -4.29
C ILE A 28 -6.18 15.19 -2.80
N SER A 29 -6.02 16.40 -2.25
CA SER A 29 -5.72 16.58 -0.83
C SER A 29 -6.85 16.12 0.09
N GLU A 30 -8.11 16.33 -0.31
CA GLU A 30 -9.27 15.84 0.43
C GLU A 30 -9.36 14.31 0.39
N ILE A 31 -9.12 13.70 -0.77
CA ILE A 31 -9.08 12.24 -0.92
C ILE A 31 -7.94 11.64 -0.09
N ASP A 32 -6.74 12.21 -0.17
CA ASP A 32 -5.57 11.77 0.62
C ASP A 32 -5.87 11.81 2.12
N LYS A 33 -6.47 12.90 2.60
CA LYS A 33 -6.89 13.02 4.01
C LYS A 33 -7.99 12.02 4.38
N ALA A 34 -8.95 11.78 3.49
CA ALA A 34 -10.02 10.83 3.74
C ALA A 34 -9.47 9.40 3.87
N LEU A 35 -8.60 8.98 2.95
CA LEU A 35 -7.92 7.69 3.00
C LEU A 35 -7.02 7.58 4.24
N GLY A 36 -6.20 8.60 4.52
CA GLY A 36 -5.33 8.61 5.69
C GLY A 36 -6.07 8.47 7.03
N ARG A 37 -7.30 9.00 7.14
CA ARG A 37 -8.15 8.81 8.33
C ARG A 37 -8.66 7.38 8.49
N LEU A 38 -8.85 6.65 7.39
CA LEU A 38 -9.26 5.25 7.45
C LEU A 38 -8.14 4.37 8.01
N ASN A 39 -6.88 4.83 7.97
CA ASN A 39 -5.70 4.18 8.55
C ASN A 39 -5.71 2.65 8.36
N ILE A 40 -5.91 2.25 7.11
CA ILE A 40 -6.23 0.87 6.71
C ILE A 40 -5.12 -0.13 7.10
N GLY A 41 -3.92 0.36 7.42
CA GLY A 41 -2.82 -0.51 7.86
C GLY A 41 -2.17 -1.30 6.72
N MET A 42 -2.58 -1.01 5.47
CA MET A 42 -2.13 -1.73 4.27
C MET A 42 -1.44 -0.81 3.29
N GLU A 43 -0.36 -1.33 2.71
CA GLU A 43 0.32 -0.70 1.60
C GLU A 43 -0.19 -1.30 0.28
N TYR A 44 -0.51 -0.44 -0.67
CA TYR A 44 -0.93 -0.87 -2.01
C TYR A 44 -0.18 -0.08 -3.07
N THR A 45 0.30 -0.76 -4.11
CA THR A 45 0.85 -0.10 -5.31
C THR A 45 0.03 -0.56 -6.51
N HIS A 46 -0.53 0.39 -7.23
CA HIS A 46 -1.31 0.11 -8.42
C HIS A 46 -0.41 -0.49 -9.51
N PRO A 47 -0.80 -1.59 -10.18
CA PRO A 47 0.06 -2.30 -11.14
C PRO A 47 0.22 -1.54 -12.46
N ARG A 48 -0.69 -0.62 -12.80
CA ARG A 48 -0.60 0.19 -14.01
C ARG A 48 0.33 1.40 -13.78
N PRO A 49 1.37 1.60 -14.60
CA PRO A 49 2.19 2.80 -14.54
C PRO A 49 1.41 4.01 -15.05
N LEU A 50 1.58 5.15 -14.39
CA LEU A 50 1.03 6.45 -14.76
C LEU A 50 1.85 7.14 -15.86
N ALA A 51 3.16 6.89 -15.88
CA ALA A 51 4.07 7.43 -16.88
C ALA A 51 5.27 6.51 -17.08
N GLU A 52 5.79 6.53 -18.30
CA GLU A 52 7.00 5.84 -18.72
C GLU A 52 7.90 6.82 -19.45
N ASN A 53 9.12 7.02 -18.94
CA ASN A 53 10.14 7.83 -19.57
C ASN A 53 11.35 6.96 -19.91
N SER A 54 11.65 6.82 -21.21
CA SER A 54 12.83 6.10 -21.67
C SER A 54 13.90 7.10 -22.09
N THR A 55 15.08 7.01 -21.48
CA THR A 55 16.26 7.78 -21.84
C THR A 55 17.36 6.84 -22.31
N THR A 56 18.04 7.21 -23.39
CA THR A 56 19.18 6.45 -23.90
C THR A 56 20.42 7.32 -23.75
N ASP A 57 21.37 6.86 -22.95
CA ASP A 57 22.65 7.54 -22.75
C ASP A 57 23.51 7.40 -24.02
N PRO A 58 24.45 8.32 -24.32
CA PRO A 58 25.34 8.20 -25.49
C PRO A 58 26.16 6.91 -25.52
N GLY A 59 26.36 6.26 -24.36
CA GLY A 59 26.95 4.92 -24.25
C GLY A 59 26.04 3.76 -24.69
N GLY A 60 24.83 4.03 -25.16
CA GLY A 60 23.85 3.03 -25.60
C GLY A 60 23.11 2.32 -24.47
N LYS A 61 23.21 2.83 -23.23
CA LYS A 61 22.46 2.32 -22.07
C LYS A 61 21.06 2.91 -22.08
N ARG A 62 20.03 2.06 -21.99
CA ARG A 62 18.64 2.51 -21.92
C ARG A 62 18.18 2.47 -20.47
N THR A 63 17.70 3.61 -19.98
CA THR A 63 17.09 3.74 -18.65
C THR A 63 15.62 4.05 -18.83
N ILE A 64 14.76 3.15 -18.37
CA ILE A 64 13.31 3.30 -18.37
C ILE A 64 12.87 3.64 -16.95
N GLU A 65 12.25 4.79 -16.78
CA GLU A 65 11.68 5.23 -15.51
C GLU A 65 10.16 5.09 -15.57
N LEU A 66 9.61 4.25 -14.69
CA LEU A 66 8.19 4.00 -14.54
C LEU A 66 7.70 4.65 -13.26
N ALA A 67 6.60 5.39 -13.35
CA ALA A 67 5.93 6.00 -12.20
C ALA A 67 4.63 5.26 -11.90
N TYR A 68 4.47 4.77 -10.67
CA TYR A 68 3.29 4.06 -10.20
C TYR A 68 2.56 4.85 -9.13
N LEU A 69 1.22 4.75 -9.11
CA LEU A 69 0.42 5.24 -8.00
C LEU A 69 0.45 4.23 -6.86
N GLY A 70 0.58 4.69 -5.62
CA GLY A 70 0.46 3.83 -4.46
C GLY A 70 -0.17 4.54 -3.27
N TYR A 71 -0.54 3.73 -2.29
CA TYR A 71 -1.00 4.11 -0.97
C TYR A 71 -0.03 3.48 0.03
N LEU A 72 0.84 4.29 0.62
CA LEU A 72 2.00 3.83 1.39
C LEU A 72 2.11 4.62 2.70
N ALA A 73 2.69 4.01 3.73
CA ALA A 73 2.95 4.67 5.00
C ALA A 73 4.17 5.61 4.87
N VAL A 74 3.94 6.91 4.96
CA VAL A 74 4.99 7.94 4.99
C VAL A 74 4.95 8.62 6.34
N ARG A 75 6.03 8.46 7.12
CA ARG A 75 6.15 9.03 8.48
C ARG A 75 5.02 8.59 9.44
N GLY A 76 4.57 7.34 9.30
CA GLY A 76 3.53 6.75 10.16
C GLY A 76 2.10 7.15 9.82
N GLN A 77 1.89 7.91 8.75
CA GLN A 77 0.57 8.19 8.17
C GLN A 77 0.51 7.65 6.76
N TYR A 78 -0.64 7.09 6.39
CA TYR A 78 -0.82 6.58 5.04
C TYR A 78 -1.20 7.72 4.10
N HIS A 79 -0.47 7.80 2.99
CA HIS A 79 -0.66 8.81 1.96
C HIS A 79 -0.68 8.18 0.58
N LEU A 80 -1.37 8.86 -0.34
CA LEU A 80 -1.20 8.66 -1.77
C LEU A 80 0.19 9.12 -2.17
N VAL A 81 0.92 8.24 -2.83
CA VAL A 81 2.31 8.47 -3.25
C VAL A 81 2.52 8.05 -4.70
N ILE A 82 3.57 8.59 -5.29
CA ILE A 82 4.14 8.12 -6.54
C ILE A 82 5.40 7.33 -6.20
N LYS A 83 5.42 6.07 -6.60
CA LYS A 83 6.59 5.20 -6.54
C LYS A 83 7.24 5.15 -7.91
N THR A 84 8.47 5.59 -8.00
CA THR A 84 9.25 5.47 -9.24
C THR A 84 10.08 4.19 -9.23
N VAL A 85 10.26 3.57 -10.38
CA VAL A 85 11.13 2.40 -10.57
C VAL A 85 11.99 2.70 -11.78
N LYS A 86 13.31 2.55 -11.62
CA LYS A 86 14.27 2.72 -12.72
C LYS A 86 14.75 1.36 -13.18
N ILE A 87 14.50 1.05 -14.44
CA ILE A 87 14.94 -0.17 -15.10
C ILE A 87 16.11 0.21 -16.00
N MET A 88 17.29 -0.29 -15.68
CA MET A 88 18.47 -0.11 -16.51
C MET A 88 18.64 -1.34 -17.40
N GLU A 89 18.46 -1.15 -18.71
CA GLU A 89 18.82 -2.14 -19.72
C GLU A 89 20.26 -1.89 -20.15
N ASP A 90 21.19 -2.69 -19.61
CA ASP A 90 22.54 -2.79 -20.16
C ASP A 90 22.56 -3.85 -21.27
N LYS A 91 23.42 -3.66 -22.29
CA LYS A 91 23.62 -4.61 -23.41
C LYS A 91 24.00 -6.03 -22.96
N ALA A 92 24.40 -6.21 -21.70
CA ALA A 92 24.71 -7.49 -21.08
C ALA A 92 23.55 -7.99 -20.19
N ALA A 93 22.51 -8.51 -20.83
CA ALA A 93 21.55 -9.53 -20.36
C ALA A 93 20.88 -9.45 -18.96
N MET A 94 21.10 -8.43 -18.12
CA MET A 94 20.45 -8.29 -16.82
C MET A 94 19.85 -6.90 -16.68
N ALA A 95 18.53 -6.80 -16.88
CA ALA A 95 17.79 -5.61 -16.54
C ALA A 95 17.80 -5.43 -15.03
N ASN A 96 18.63 -4.51 -14.53
CA ASN A 96 18.70 -4.22 -13.10
C ASN A 96 17.57 -3.25 -12.76
N GLN A 97 16.59 -3.73 -11.99
CA GLN A 97 15.54 -2.90 -11.42
C GLN A 97 16.09 -2.24 -10.15
N THR A 98 16.22 -0.92 -10.18
CA THR A 98 16.57 -0.14 -8.99
C THR A 98 15.30 0.51 -8.44
N PRO A 99 14.96 0.31 -7.14
CA PRO A 99 13.89 1.06 -6.51
C PRO A 99 14.16 2.56 -6.65
N GLY A 100 13.21 3.28 -7.24
CA GLY A 100 13.30 4.73 -7.35
C GLY A 100 12.80 5.41 -6.06
N SER A 101 12.61 6.72 -6.14
CA SER A 101 12.05 7.51 -5.04
C SER A 101 10.56 7.28 -4.85
N VAL A 102 10.12 7.35 -3.59
CA VAL A 102 8.71 7.45 -3.20
C VAL A 102 8.46 8.89 -2.78
N ILE A 103 7.50 9.56 -3.44
CA ILE A 103 7.13 10.94 -3.14
C ILE A 103 5.61 11.04 -2.90
N PRO A 104 5.13 11.88 -1.97
CA PRO A 104 3.70 12.15 -1.83
C PRO A 104 3.09 12.68 -3.13
N LEU A 105 1.89 12.21 -3.48
CA LEU A 105 1.21 12.56 -4.72
C LEU A 105 1.03 14.08 -4.87
N LEU A 106 0.74 14.78 -3.78
CA LEU A 106 0.58 16.25 -3.78
C LEU A 106 1.87 17.00 -4.16
N THR A 107 3.03 16.41 -3.90
CA THR A 107 4.36 16.98 -4.26
C THR A 107 4.82 16.56 -5.65
N ALA A 108 4.12 15.63 -6.29
CA ALA A 108 4.49 15.12 -7.60
C ALA A 108 4.26 16.15 -8.72
N PRO A 109 5.00 16.04 -9.84
CA PRO A 109 4.78 16.85 -11.03
C PRO A 109 3.31 16.88 -11.47
N ARG A 110 2.86 18.02 -12.01
CA ARG A 110 1.47 18.26 -12.43
C ARG A 110 0.93 17.16 -13.34
N ALA A 111 1.72 16.70 -14.31
CA ALA A 111 1.32 15.64 -15.23
C ALA A 111 0.99 14.32 -14.50
N LEU A 112 1.80 13.93 -13.51
CA LEU A 112 1.57 12.71 -12.73
C LEU A 112 0.37 12.85 -11.81
N ARG A 113 0.14 14.04 -11.23
CA ARG A 113 -1.07 14.30 -10.43
C ARG A 113 -2.35 14.17 -11.26
N HIS A 114 -2.33 14.65 -12.49
CA HIS A 114 -3.47 14.53 -13.39
C HIS A 114 -3.73 13.07 -13.77
N ALA A 115 -2.68 12.36 -14.21
CA ALA A 115 -2.79 10.95 -14.58
C ALA A 115 -3.21 10.06 -13.39
N ALA A 116 -2.78 10.40 -12.17
CA ALA A 116 -3.19 9.66 -10.98
C ALA A 116 -4.70 9.72 -10.74
N VAL A 117 -5.36 10.84 -11.03
CA VAL A 117 -6.81 10.99 -10.78
C VAL A 117 -7.64 10.03 -11.61
N ASP A 118 -7.19 9.70 -12.82
CA ASP A 118 -7.86 8.73 -13.68
C ASP A 118 -7.80 7.30 -13.12
N VAL A 119 -6.84 7.02 -12.24
CA VAL A 119 -6.58 5.69 -11.66
C VAL A 119 -6.99 5.61 -10.18
N LEU A 120 -7.35 6.74 -9.56
CA LEU A 120 -7.80 6.77 -8.16
C LEU A 120 -9.04 5.89 -7.90
N PRO A 121 -10.07 5.84 -8.76
CA PRO A 121 -11.21 4.96 -8.54
C PRO A 121 -10.80 3.48 -8.45
N ASP A 122 -10.01 3.02 -9.43
CA ASP A 122 -9.50 1.63 -9.47
C ASP A 122 -8.65 1.32 -8.24
N LEU A 123 -7.84 2.28 -7.77
CA LEU A 123 -7.05 2.14 -6.54
C LEU A 123 -7.95 1.93 -5.32
N VAL A 124 -9.02 2.73 -5.18
CA VAL A 124 -9.96 2.63 -4.05
C VAL A 124 -10.70 1.30 -4.07
N ASP A 125 -11.14 0.85 -5.25
CA ASP A 125 -11.81 -0.45 -5.41
C ASP A 125 -10.89 -1.62 -5.04
N ALA A 126 -9.63 -1.55 -5.48
CA ALA A 126 -8.63 -2.56 -5.13
C ALA A 126 -8.33 -2.59 -3.62
N ILE A 127 -8.20 -1.43 -2.98
CA ILE A 127 -8.02 -1.33 -1.53
C ILE A 127 -9.24 -1.89 -0.80
N SER A 128 -10.46 -1.53 -1.22
CA SER A 128 -11.69 -2.07 -0.62
C SER A 128 -11.75 -3.60 -0.72
N SER A 129 -11.33 -4.16 -1.85
CA SER A 129 -11.31 -5.60 -2.06
C SER A 129 -10.31 -6.29 -1.12
N GLN A 130 -9.11 -5.72 -0.98
CA GLN A 130 -8.09 -6.22 -0.05
C GLN A 130 -8.53 -6.12 1.41
N ILE A 131 -9.27 -5.06 1.79
CA ILE A 131 -9.85 -4.94 3.14
C ILE A 131 -10.79 -6.11 3.41
N HIS A 132 -11.71 -6.41 2.49
CA HIS A 132 -12.64 -7.52 2.66
C HIS A 132 -11.91 -8.87 2.77
N GLU A 133 -10.89 -9.10 1.97
CA GLU A 133 -10.06 -10.30 2.06
C GLU A 133 -9.33 -10.39 3.41
N LEU A 134 -8.76 -9.28 3.90
CA LEU A 134 -8.08 -9.27 5.19
C LEU A 134 -9.03 -9.51 6.35
N VAL A 135 -10.23 -8.92 6.35
CA VAL A 135 -11.25 -9.16 7.39
C VAL A 135 -11.56 -10.65 7.45
N ASN A 136 -11.84 -11.28 6.31
CA ASN A 136 -12.10 -12.71 6.23
C ASN A 136 -10.90 -13.55 6.72
N GLN A 137 -9.66 -13.14 6.44
CA GLN A 137 -8.47 -13.82 6.93
C GLN A 137 -8.30 -13.67 8.44
N VAL A 138 -8.57 -12.49 9.00
CA VAL A 138 -8.47 -12.23 10.44
C VAL A 138 -9.50 -13.05 11.20
N GLU A 139 -10.74 -13.09 10.72
CA GLU A 139 -11.81 -13.89 11.34
C GLU A 139 -11.43 -15.38 11.40
N ARG A 140 -10.99 -15.97 10.27
CA ARG A 140 -10.52 -17.37 10.24
C ARG A 140 -9.32 -17.62 11.16
N ARG A 141 -8.38 -16.67 11.24
CA ARG A 141 -7.21 -16.77 12.13
C ARG A 141 -7.62 -16.68 13.60
N CYS A 142 -8.61 -15.85 13.94
CA CYS A 142 -9.16 -15.79 15.28
C CYS A 142 -9.84 -17.09 15.67
N GLU A 143 -10.64 -17.70 14.80
CA GLU A 143 -11.26 -19.02 15.03
C GLU A 143 -10.18 -20.08 15.28
N THR A 144 -9.16 -20.14 14.42
CA THR A 144 -8.05 -21.10 14.57
C THR A 144 -7.30 -20.91 15.90
N ALA A 145 -7.03 -19.65 16.28
CA ALA A 145 -6.35 -19.34 17.53
C ALA A 145 -7.22 -19.65 18.77
N GLN A 146 -8.53 -19.48 18.68
CA GLN A 146 -9.47 -19.85 19.74
C GLN A 146 -9.51 -21.36 19.94
N SER A 147 -9.63 -22.15 18.86
CA SER A 147 -9.60 -23.61 18.95
C SER A 147 -8.29 -24.12 19.55
N LEU A 148 -7.15 -23.56 19.13
CA LEU A 148 -5.85 -23.93 19.70
C LEU A 148 -5.75 -23.60 21.20
N LEU A 149 -6.32 -22.46 21.63
CA LEU A 149 -6.33 -22.07 23.04
C LEU A 149 -7.21 -23.02 23.88
N GLU A 150 -8.33 -23.48 23.35
CA GLU A 150 -9.20 -24.47 24.00
C GLU A 150 -8.50 -25.82 24.13
N GLU A 151 -7.89 -26.33 23.06
CA GLU A 151 -7.13 -27.58 23.09
C GLU A 151 -5.98 -27.54 24.11
N LEU A 152 -5.25 -26.43 24.20
CA LEU A 152 -4.18 -26.26 25.20
C LEU A 152 -4.72 -26.24 26.63
N ARG A 153 -5.88 -25.60 26.88
CA ARG A 153 -6.53 -25.60 28.20
C ARG A 153 -7.02 -26.99 28.60
N ASP A 154 -7.56 -27.75 27.66
CA ASP A 154 -8.01 -29.12 27.90
C ASP A 154 -6.83 -30.04 28.22
N LEU A 155 -5.69 -29.86 27.54
CA LEU A 155 -4.45 -30.58 27.84
C LEU A 155 -3.91 -30.22 29.23
N GLU A 156 -3.91 -28.94 29.62
CA GLU A 156 -3.53 -28.51 30.97
C GLU A 156 -4.45 -29.11 32.04
N ALA A 157 -5.76 -29.13 31.82
CA ALA A 157 -6.74 -29.72 32.73
C ALA A 157 -6.57 -31.26 32.85
N ALA A 158 -6.29 -31.94 31.74
CA ALA A 158 -6.00 -33.37 31.73
C ALA A 158 -4.69 -33.70 32.46
N ALA A 159 -3.64 -32.90 32.27
CA ALA A 159 -2.36 -33.05 32.97
C ALA A 159 -2.49 -32.79 34.47
N ALA A 160 -3.26 -31.78 34.88
CA ALA A 160 -3.56 -31.51 36.29
C ALA A 160 -4.31 -32.69 36.93
N SER A 161 -5.31 -33.24 36.24
CA SER A 161 -6.08 -34.40 36.69
C SER A 161 -5.25 -35.68 36.81
N ALA A 162 -4.26 -35.88 35.93
CA ALA A 162 -3.33 -37.01 35.99
C ALA A 162 -2.33 -36.90 37.15
N SER A 163 -1.97 -35.68 37.57
CA SER A 163 -1.05 -35.45 38.70
C SER A 163 -1.68 -35.57 40.08
N GLY A 164 -3.02 -35.43 40.19
CA GLY A 164 -3.78 -35.53 41.45
C GLY A 164 -4.13 -36.96 41.89
N SER A 165 -3.96 -37.95 41.01
CA SER A 165 -4.23 -39.38 41.31
C SER A 165 -2.93 -40.13 41.59
N ARG A 166 -2.25 -39.80 42.68
CA ARG A 166 -1.29 -40.74 43.29
C ARG A 166 -2.02 -41.41 44.47
N PRO A 167 -2.48 -42.66 44.32
CA PRO A 167 -3.09 -43.37 45.45
C PRO A 167 -2.02 -43.49 46.53
N VAL A 168 -2.29 -42.89 47.69
CA VAL A 168 -1.56 -43.19 48.92
C VAL A 168 -1.80 -44.67 49.16
N ALA A 169 -0.76 -45.47 48.96
CA ALA A 169 -0.79 -46.90 49.25
C ALA A 169 -1.04 -47.04 50.75
N ASP A 170 -2.20 -47.61 51.07
CA ASP A 170 -2.62 -48.06 52.38
C ASP A 170 -1.56 -49.02 52.93
N GLU A 171 -0.81 -48.59 53.95
CA GLU A 171 0.10 -49.47 54.69
C GLU A 171 -0.76 -50.38 55.59
N PRO A 172 -0.71 -51.72 55.42
CA PRO A 172 -1.40 -52.60 56.34
C PRO A 172 -0.63 -52.63 57.67
N GLU A 173 -1.32 -52.27 58.76
CA GLU A 173 -0.82 -52.48 60.12
C GLU A 173 -0.39 -53.95 60.33
N PRO A 174 0.82 -54.21 60.86
CA PRO A 174 1.14 -55.53 61.37
C PRO A 174 0.69 -55.60 62.84
N GLY A 175 -0.26 -56.48 63.10
CA GLY A 175 -0.64 -56.86 64.46
C GLY A 175 0.50 -57.58 65.20
N GLY A 176 0.52 -57.38 66.52
CA GLY A 176 1.41 -58.06 67.48
C GLY A 176 1.25 -57.50 68.87
#